data_AF-A0A3M1UZ48-F1
#
_entry.id   AF-A0A3M1UZ48-F1
#
_cell.length_a   1.000
_cell.length_b   1.000
_cell.length_c   1.000
_cell.angle_alpha   90.00
_cell.angle_beta   90.00
_cell.angle_gamma   90.00
#
_symmetry.space_group_name_H-M   'P 1'
#
loop_
_entity.id
_entity.type
_entity.pdbx_description
1 polymer ?
#
loop_
_entity_poly.entity_id
_entity_poly.type
_entity_poly.pdbx_seq_one_letter_code
_entity_poly.pdbx_strand_id
1 'polypeptide(L)'
;MKKNRSLDALRMTDEQLSLFPAEPDELCRQIGLNWLSLVELWEQGLLSFEPRHGQELSPSQEAEVLFLGNLVCAGCDLRMLGLLLKSLGKPYAYNAKDIYYDWASRQWKPLPEVPEPEVVADKYLDGLIENEDIESLKEIAERVSSALKNLESRE
;
A
#
# COMPACT_ATOMS: atom_id res chain seq x y z
N MET A 1 -5.08 -5.47 -21.62
CA MET A 1 -5.50 -4.07 -21.31
C MET A 1 -5.23 -3.82 -19.84
N LYS A 2 -4.24 -2.98 -19.48
CA LYS A 2 -3.97 -2.64 -18.08
C LYS A 2 -5.14 -1.82 -17.54
N LYS A 3 -5.89 -2.35 -16.57
CA LYS A 3 -6.86 -1.54 -15.82
C LYS A 3 -6.04 -0.53 -15.02
N ASN A 4 -5.99 0.72 -15.46
CA ASN A 4 -5.56 1.81 -14.59
C ASN A 4 -6.54 1.85 -13.42
N ARG A 5 -6.14 1.29 -12.27
CA ARG A 5 -6.90 1.42 -11.03
C ARG A 5 -6.92 2.90 -10.68
N SER A 6 -8.12 3.50 -10.59
CA SER A 6 -8.23 4.87 -10.09
C SER A 6 -7.91 4.88 -8.59
N LEU A 7 -7.23 5.91 -8.10
CA LEU A 7 -6.99 6.08 -6.65
C LEU A 7 -8.28 6.04 -5.85
N ASP A 8 -9.38 6.56 -6.40
CA ASP A 8 -10.68 6.57 -5.73
C ASP A 8 -11.25 5.16 -5.52
N ALA A 9 -10.87 4.21 -6.38
CA ALA A 9 -11.24 2.79 -6.23
C ALA A 9 -10.40 2.07 -5.17
N LEU A 10 -9.37 2.72 -4.62
CA LEU A 10 -8.51 2.21 -3.53
C LEU A 10 -8.85 2.85 -2.18
N ARG A 11 -9.86 3.73 -2.13
CA ARG A 11 -10.39 4.22 -0.86
C ARG A 11 -11.02 3.06 -0.12
N MET A 12 -10.68 2.94 1.16
CA MET A 12 -11.30 1.95 2.03
C MET A 12 -12.73 2.38 2.30
N THR A 13 -13.68 1.58 1.82
CA THR A 13 -15.12 1.75 2.08
C THR A 13 -15.50 1.03 3.37
N ASP A 14 -16.55 1.52 4.03
CA ASP A 14 -17.00 1.05 5.36
C ASP A 14 -17.32 -0.45 5.44
N GLU A 15 -17.47 -1.15 4.30
CA GLU A 15 -17.82 -2.58 4.27
C GLU A 15 -16.64 -3.56 4.51
N GLN A 16 -15.38 -3.10 4.43
CA GLN A 16 -14.23 -4.03 4.36
C GLN A 16 -13.32 -4.10 5.60
N LEU A 17 -13.56 -3.35 6.68
CA LEU A 17 -12.58 -3.27 7.77
C LEU A 17 -13.23 -3.33 9.16
N SER A 18 -12.70 -4.29 9.92
CA SER A 18 -12.93 -4.60 11.32
C SER A 18 -14.37 -4.94 11.73
N LEU A 19 -14.55 -6.13 12.31
CA LEU A 19 -15.81 -6.53 12.96
C LEU A 19 -16.05 -5.76 14.27
N PHE A 20 -15.05 -4.99 14.73
CA PHE A 20 -15.08 -4.23 15.98
C PHE A 20 -14.54 -2.81 15.71
N PRO A 21 -15.33 -1.76 15.98
CA PRO A 21 -14.87 -0.39 15.81
C PRO A 21 -13.74 -0.10 16.80
N ALA A 22 -12.64 0.45 16.30
CA ALA A 22 -11.51 0.86 17.12
C ALA A 22 -11.75 2.25 17.72
N GLU A 23 -11.14 2.51 18.87
CA GLU A 23 -11.09 3.85 19.45
C GLU A 23 -9.84 4.60 18.95
N PRO A 24 -9.90 5.94 18.79
CA PRO A 24 -8.75 6.71 18.31
C PRO A 24 -7.53 6.61 19.26
N ASP A 25 -7.74 6.39 20.56
CA ASP A 25 -6.67 6.14 21.54
C ASP A 25 -5.94 4.81 21.32
N GLU A 26 -6.66 3.79 20.85
CA GLU A 26 -6.08 2.50 20.51
C GLU A 26 -5.22 2.60 19.24
N LEU A 27 -5.75 3.26 18.20
CA LEU A 27 -5.01 3.48 16.95
C LEU A 27 -3.76 4.33 17.18
N CYS A 28 -3.86 5.41 17.97
CA CYS A 28 -2.72 6.23 18.36
C CYS A 28 -1.60 5.39 18.98
N ARG A 29 -1.94 4.52 19.96
CA ARG A 29 -0.99 3.63 20.60
C ARG A 29 -0.38 2.63 19.63
N GLN A 30 -1.17 2.09 18.71
CA GLN A 30 -0.71 1.09 17.73
C GLN A 30 0.34 1.67 16.78
N ILE A 31 0.13 2.89 16.28
CA ILE A 31 1.03 3.52 15.30
C ILE A 31 2.11 4.41 15.94
N GLY A 32 2.08 4.58 17.27
CA GLY A 32 3.00 5.45 18.00
C GLY A 32 2.71 6.95 17.84
N LEU A 33 1.50 7.31 17.42
CA LEU A 33 1.06 8.70 17.34
C LEU A 33 0.62 9.16 18.73
N ASN A 34 1.06 10.34 19.16
CA ASN A 34 0.56 10.91 20.41
C ASN A 34 -0.82 11.55 20.20
N TRP A 35 -1.67 11.52 21.24
CA TRP A 35 -3.03 12.06 21.18
C TRP A 35 -3.09 13.54 20.76
N LEU A 36 -2.17 14.37 21.26
CA LEU A 36 -2.12 15.80 20.94
C LEU A 36 -1.87 16.03 19.45
N SER A 37 -1.04 15.22 18.80
CA SER A 37 -0.81 15.29 17.37
C SER A 37 -2.06 14.91 16.58
N LEU A 38 -2.86 13.95 17.07
CA LEU A 38 -4.15 13.64 16.43
C LEU A 38 -5.13 14.83 16.51
N VAL A 39 -5.20 15.48 17.67
CA VAL A 39 -6.00 16.71 17.86
C VAL A 39 -5.48 17.84 16.97
N GLU A 40 -4.16 18.04 16.90
CA GLU A 40 -3.53 19.04 16.03
C GLU A 40 -3.87 18.80 14.54
N LEU A 41 -3.85 17.54 14.08
CA LEU A 41 -4.28 17.21 12.71
C LEU A 41 -5.72 17.64 12.44
N TRP A 42 -6.62 17.53 13.41
CA TRP A 42 -7.99 18.04 13.28
C TRP A 42 -8.06 19.57 13.32
N GLU A 43 -7.35 20.22 14.23
CA GLU A 43 -7.32 21.69 14.33
C GLU A 43 -6.76 22.36 13.07
N GLN A 44 -5.76 21.73 12.43
CA GLN A 44 -5.23 22.16 11.12
C GLN A 44 -6.15 21.78 9.95
N GLY A 45 -7.29 21.18 10.26
CA GLY A 45 -8.29 20.73 9.30
C GLY A 45 -7.82 19.58 8.44
N LEU A 46 -6.73 18.87 8.75
CA LEU A 46 -6.25 17.72 7.98
C LEU A 46 -7.11 16.48 8.23
N LEU A 47 -7.51 16.22 9.47
CA LEU A 47 -8.44 15.15 9.82
C LEU A 47 -9.88 15.55 9.48
N SER A 48 -10.69 14.62 8.96
CA SER A 48 -12.06 14.92 8.50
C SER A 48 -13.10 14.88 9.62
N PHE A 49 -12.71 14.47 10.83
CA PHE A 49 -13.58 14.36 12.00
C PHE A 49 -12.88 14.84 13.27
N GLU A 50 -13.65 15.23 14.28
CA GLU A 50 -13.13 15.60 15.60
C GLU A 50 -12.81 14.34 16.42
N PRO A 51 -11.55 14.13 16.86
CA PRO A 51 -11.19 12.96 17.66
C PRO A 51 -11.66 13.14 19.11
N ARG A 52 -12.38 12.15 19.65
CA ARG A 52 -12.84 12.13 21.05
C ARG A 52 -12.46 10.82 21.73
N HIS A 53 -12.08 10.90 23.00
CA HIS A 53 -11.82 9.71 23.82
C HIS A 53 -13.08 8.84 23.92
N GLY A 54 -12.93 7.51 23.82
CA GLY A 54 -14.04 6.56 23.92
C GLY A 54 -15.06 6.64 22.76
N GLN A 55 -14.72 7.32 21.66
CA GLN A 55 -15.52 7.32 20.45
C GLN A 55 -15.21 6.09 19.60
N GLU A 56 -16.24 5.36 19.20
CA GLU A 56 -16.14 4.33 18.16
C GLU A 56 -15.92 5.00 16.80
N LEU A 57 -14.84 4.62 16.12
CA LEU A 57 -14.53 5.12 14.78
C LEU A 57 -15.25 4.30 13.72
N SER A 58 -15.68 4.97 12.64
CA SER A 58 -16.05 4.26 11.42
C SER A 58 -14.79 3.74 10.71
N PRO A 59 -14.89 2.70 9.87
CA PRO A 59 -13.73 2.19 9.17
C PRO A 59 -13.03 3.23 8.28
N SER A 60 -13.79 4.15 7.67
CA SER A 60 -13.21 5.29 6.95
C SER A 60 -12.40 6.22 7.86
N GLN A 61 -12.87 6.47 9.09
CA GLN A 61 -12.15 7.27 10.08
C GLN A 61 -10.90 6.56 10.58
N GLU A 62 -10.97 5.26 10.84
CA GLU A 62 -9.82 4.44 11.20
C GLU A 62 -8.73 4.50 10.11
N ALA A 63 -9.12 4.28 8.85
CA ALA A 63 -8.21 4.35 7.71
C ALA A 63 -7.57 5.75 7.57
N GLU A 64 -8.33 6.82 7.80
CA GLU A 64 -7.81 8.18 7.77
C GLU A 64 -6.78 8.43 8.90
N VAL A 65 -7.06 7.99 10.13
CA VAL A 65 -6.12 8.08 11.27
C VAL A 65 -4.85 7.29 10.99
N LEU A 66 -4.97 6.05 10.52
CA LEU A 66 -3.84 5.21 10.18
C LEU A 66 -3.00 5.83 9.05
N PHE A 67 -3.64 6.36 8.01
CA PHE A 67 -2.93 6.98 6.89
C PHE A 67 -2.15 8.22 7.33
N LEU A 68 -2.83 9.21 7.94
CA LEU A 68 -2.19 10.44 8.39
C LEU A 68 -1.19 10.20 9.51
N GLY A 69 -1.55 9.37 10.49
CA GLY A 69 -0.71 9.08 11.64
C GLY A 69 0.59 8.38 11.25
N ASN A 70 0.56 7.44 10.31
CA ASN A 70 1.79 6.82 9.80
C ASN A 70 2.71 7.83 9.10
N LEU A 71 2.16 8.82 8.38
CA LEU A 71 2.97 9.89 7.78
C LEU A 71 3.63 10.77 8.85
N VAL A 72 2.89 11.15 9.89
CA VAL A 72 3.42 11.92 11.02
C VAL A 72 4.52 11.14 11.74
N CYS A 73 4.28 9.86 12.06
CA CYS A 73 5.26 9.00 12.72
C CYS A 73 6.50 8.74 11.85
N ALA A 74 6.38 8.80 10.53
CA ALA A 74 7.51 8.78 9.60
C ALA A 74 8.30 10.10 9.55
N GLY A 75 7.93 11.10 10.35
CA GLY A 75 8.61 12.40 10.43
C GLY A 75 8.09 13.46 9.46
N CYS A 76 6.92 13.26 8.84
CA CYS A 76 6.31 14.30 8.01
C CYS A 76 5.71 15.40 8.90
N ASP A 77 6.30 16.59 8.86
CA ASP A 77 5.72 17.78 9.47
C ASP A 77 4.48 18.27 8.71
N LEU A 78 3.75 19.23 9.30
CA LEU A 78 2.54 19.81 8.68
C LEU A 78 2.79 20.36 7.27
N ARG A 79 3.99 20.88 7.01
CA ARG A 79 4.37 21.41 5.69
C ARG A 79 4.49 20.29 4.66
N MET A 80 5.15 19.20 5.04
CA MET A 80 5.28 18.01 4.21
C MET A 80 3.92 17.36 3.97
N LEU A 81 3.09 17.24 5.01
CA LEU A 81 1.71 16.76 4.87
C LEU A 81 0.91 17.61 3.88
N GLY A 82 0.99 18.93 3.96
CA GLY A 82 0.33 19.82 3.00
C GLY A 82 0.77 19.58 1.55
N LEU A 83 2.02 19.18 1.32
CA LEU A 83 2.53 18.82 0.00
C LEU A 83 2.03 17.45 -0.45
N LEU A 84 2.14 16.43 0.42
CA LEU A 84 1.76 15.05 0.11
C LEU A 84 0.26 14.90 -0.12
N LEU A 85 -0.54 15.60 0.67
CA LEU A 85 -2.00 15.49 0.67
C LEU A 85 -2.66 16.34 -0.43
N LYS A 86 -1.92 17.26 -1.07
CA LYS A 86 -2.47 18.18 -2.09
C LYS A 86 -3.17 17.47 -3.26
N SER A 87 -2.71 16.27 -3.60
CA SER A 87 -3.25 15.48 -4.70
C SER A 87 -4.37 14.52 -4.29
N LEU A 88 -4.67 14.42 -2.99
CA LEU A 88 -5.69 13.52 -2.46
C LEU A 88 -6.92 14.32 -2.03
N GLY A 89 -8.10 13.77 -2.30
CA GLY A 89 -9.34 14.29 -1.71
C GLY A 89 -9.54 13.74 -0.30
N LYS A 90 -10.16 14.52 0.58
CA LYS A 90 -10.66 14.01 1.87
C LYS A 90 -11.92 13.13 1.69
N PRO A 91 -12.26 12.27 2.67
CA PRO A 91 -11.39 11.84 3.77
C PRO A 91 -10.20 11.01 3.24
N TYR A 92 -9.05 11.07 3.91
CA TYR A 92 -7.84 10.36 3.47
C TYR A 92 -7.86 8.87 3.85
N ALA A 93 -8.97 8.19 3.57
CA ALA A 93 -9.19 6.78 3.89
C ALA A 93 -8.51 5.87 2.85
N TYR A 94 -7.18 5.90 2.79
CA TYR A 94 -6.38 5.11 1.86
C TYR A 94 -5.51 4.09 2.60
N ASN A 95 -5.39 2.89 2.04
CA ASN A 95 -4.42 1.91 2.53
C ASN A 95 -3.02 2.23 2.01
N ALA A 96 -2.10 2.57 2.91
CA ALA A 96 -0.71 2.86 2.54
C ALA A 96 0.03 1.70 1.84
N LYS A 97 -0.49 0.46 1.92
CA LYS A 97 0.06 -0.70 1.20
C LYS A 97 -0.30 -0.74 -0.29
N ASP A 98 -1.37 -0.06 -0.68
CA ASP A 98 -1.93 -0.14 -2.04
C ASP A 98 -1.57 1.08 -2.89
N ILE A 99 -0.92 2.09 -2.31
CA ILE A 99 -0.50 3.32 -2.99
C ILE A 99 0.93 3.69 -2.62
N TYR A 100 1.59 4.42 -3.52
CA TYR A 100 2.90 5.01 -3.28
C TYR A 100 2.91 6.47 -3.72
N TYR A 101 3.79 7.28 -3.13
CA TYR A 101 3.99 8.66 -3.57
C TYR A 101 5.09 8.73 -4.64
N ASP A 102 4.72 9.14 -5.85
CA ASP A 102 5.66 9.39 -6.92
C ASP A 102 6.25 10.79 -6.80
N TRP A 103 7.49 10.88 -6.33
CA TRP A 103 8.20 12.16 -6.15
C TRP A 103 8.42 12.94 -7.44
N ALA A 104 8.52 12.26 -8.60
CA ALA A 104 8.76 12.92 -9.88
C ALA A 104 7.49 13.65 -10.37
N SER A 105 6.34 12.98 -10.25
CA SER A 105 5.04 13.59 -10.62
C SER A 105 4.35 14.33 -9.47
N ARG A 106 4.86 14.21 -8.24
CA ARG A 106 4.30 14.77 -6.99
C ARG A 106 2.85 14.37 -6.76
N GLN A 107 2.55 13.11 -7.02
CA GLN A 107 1.21 12.55 -6.92
C GLN A 107 1.26 11.16 -6.30
N TRP A 108 0.23 10.82 -5.54
CA TRP A 108 -0.01 9.44 -5.16
C TRP A 108 -0.41 8.62 -6.38
N LYS A 109 0.03 7.37 -6.43
CA LYS A 109 -0.32 6.42 -7.48
C LYS A 109 -0.62 5.06 -6.87
N PRO A 110 -1.51 4.27 -7.47
CA PRO A 110 -1.66 2.85 -7.13
C PRO A 110 -0.31 2.14 -7.20
N LEU A 111 -0.02 1.30 -6.22
CA LEU A 111 1.09 0.38 -6.32
C LEU A 111 0.84 -0.53 -7.55
N PRO A 112 1.83 -0.69 -8.46
CA PRO A 112 1.65 -1.59 -9.59
C PRO A 112 1.42 -3.01 -9.07
N GLU A 113 0.45 -3.71 -9.65
CA GLU A 113 0.26 -5.13 -9.38
C GLU A 113 1.56 -5.85 -9.72
N VAL A 114 2.13 -6.55 -8.73
CA VAL A 114 3.26 -7.44 -8.96
C VAL A 114 2.71 -8.58 -9.81
N PRO A 115 3.16 -8.74 -11.07
CA PRO A 115 2.69 -9.83 -11.91
C PRO A 115 2.97 -11.17 -11.23
N GLU A 116 2.07 -12.14 -11.43
CA GLU A 116 2.28 -13.49 -10.92
C GLU A 116 3.63 -14.03 -11.43
N PRO A 117 4.37 -14.79 -10.59
CA PRO A 117 5.70 -15.30 -10.95
C PRO A 117 5.72 -16.03 -12.30
N GLU A 118 4.66 -16.77 -12.63
CA GLU A 118 4.49 -17.45 -13.91
C GLU A 118 4.48 -16.46 -15.09
N VAL A 119 3.74 -15.36 -14.98
CA VAL A 119 3.67 -14.32 -16.02
C VAL A 119 5.03 -13.63 -16.22
N VAL A 120 5.81 -13.48 -15.15
CA VAL A 120 7.17 -12.94 -15.24
C VAL A 120 8.11 -13.93 -15.91
N ALA A 121 8.03 -15.20 -15.53
CA ALA A 121 8.83 -16.27 -16.10
C ALA A 121 8.54 -16.45 -17.59
N ASP A 122 7.27 -16.48 -17.99
CA ASP A 122 6.84 -16.59 -19.39
C ASP A 122 7.40 -15.44 -20.23
N LYS A 123 7.23 -14.19 -19.77
CA LYS A 123 7.78 -13.02 -20.49
C LYS A 123 9.29 -13.04 -20.59
N TYR A 124 9.97 -13.55 -19.57
CA TYR A 124 11.41 -13.68 -19.61
C TYR A 124 11.85 -14.73 -20.64
N LEU A 125 11.19 -15.89 -20.66
CA LEU A 125 11.43 -16.93 -21.66
C LEU A 125 11.10 -16.45 -23.08
N ASP A 126 9.98 -15.76 -23.27
CA ASP A 126 9.61 -15.13 -24.55
C ASP A 126 10.72 -14.18 -25.02
N GLY A 127 11.26 -13.34 -24.13
CA GLY A 127 12.37 -12.46 -24.43
C GLY A 127 13.66 -13.20 -24.82
N LEU A 128 13.96 -14.35 -24.21
CA LEU A 128 15.11 -15.17 -24.60
C LEU A 128 14.90 -15.85 -25.96
N ILE A 129 13.66 -16.27 -26.25
CA ILE A 129 13.30 -16.85 -27.55
C ILE A 129 13.43 -15.81 -28.65
N GLU A 130 12.88 -14.60 -28.45
CA GLU A 130 12.96 -13.50 -29.42
C GLU A 130 14.40 -13.07 -29.72
N ASN A 131 15.28 -13.13 -28.71
CA ASN A 131 16.70 -12.80 -28.85
C ASN A 131 17.57 -14.00 -29.27
N GLU A 132 16.97 -15.17 -29.50
CA GLU A 132 17.66 -16.43 -29.84
C GLU A 132 18.78 -16.80 -28.84
N ASP A 133 18.61 -16.46 -27.55
CA ASP A 133 19.59 -16.75 -26.51
C ASP A 133 19.49 -18.21 -26.03
N ILE A 134 20.05 -19.10 -26.84
CA ILE A 134 20.05 -20.54 -26.62
C ILE A 134 20.83 -20.93 -25.37
N GLU A 135 21.86 -20.17 -24.99
CA GLU A 135 22.72 -20.49 -23.84
C GLU A 135 21.93 -20.33 -22.54
N SER A 136 21.29 -19.17 -22.36
CA SER A 136 20.42 -18.91 -21.20
C SER A 136 19.26 -19.90 -21.11
N LEU A 137 18.63 -20.25 -22.24
CA LEU A 137 17.53 -21.23 -22.27
C LEU A 137 17.98 -22.62 -21.82
N LYS A 138 19.18 -23.07 -22.21
CA LYS A 138 19.73 -24.36 -21.78
C LYS A 138 20.04 -24.38 -20.29
N GLU A 139 20.63 -23.31 -19.76
CA GLU A 139 20.93 -23.22 -18.33
C GLU A 139 19.66 -23.32 -17.49
N ILE A 140 18.59 -22.62 -17.91
CA ILE A 140 17.28 -22.70 -17.24
C ILE A 140 16.74 -24.13 -17.28
N ALA A 141 16.77 -24.78 -18.45
CA ALA A 141 16.28 -26.15 -18.61
C ALA A 141 17.05 -27.15 -17.72
N GLU A 142 18.37 -26.99 -17.59
CA GLU A 142 19.21 -27.85 -16.75
C GLU A 142 18.90 -27.65 -15.26
N ARG A 143 18.72 -26.39 -14.82
CA ARG A 143 18.33 -26.08 -13.43
C ARG A 143 16.96 -26.64 -13.09
N VAL A 144 15.97 -26.50 -13.97
CA VAL A 144 14.62 -27.05 -13.78
C VAL A 144 14.67 -28.58 -13.70
N SER A 145 15.36 -29.23 -14.64
CA SER A 145 15.52 -30.69 -14.66
C SER A 145 16.20 -31.23 -13.41
N SER A 146 17.22 -30.53 -12.93
CA SER A 146 17.94 -30.91 -11.70
C SER A 146 17.06 -30.75 -10.45
N ALA A 147 16.27 -29.67 -10.38
CA ALA A 147 15.34 -29.45 -9.28
C ALA A 147 14.25 -30.54 -9.22
N LEU A 148 13.67 -30.93 -10.35
CA LEU A 148 12.66 -31.99 -10.42
C LEU A 148 13.23 -33.34 -9.96
N LYS A 149 14.41 -33.75 -10.45
CA LYS A 149 15.08 -34.98 -10.00
C LYS A 149 15.33 -35.01 -8.50
N ASN A 150 15.73 -33.87 -7.93
CA ASN A 150 15.97 -33.77 -6.48
C ASN A 150 14.67 -33.93 -5.68
N LEU A 151 13.53 -33.45 -6.18
CA LEU A 151 12.24 -33.61 -5.52
C LEU A 151 11.73 -35.06 -5.61
N GLU A 152 11.85 -35.70 -6.78
CA GLU A 152 11.49 -37.12 -6.97
C GLU A 152 12.34 -38.06 -6.11
N SER A 153 13.59 -37.69 -5.82
CA SER A 153 14.46 -38.49 -4.92
C SER A 153 14.17 -38.34 -3.42
N ARG A 154 13.24 -37.43 -3.06
CA ARG A 154 12.83 -37.16 -1.67
C ARG A 154 11.49 -37.77 -1.29
N GLU A 155 10.74 -38.29 -2.25
CA GLU A 155 9.54 -39.13 -2.04
C GLU A 155 9.94 -40.60 -1.84
#